data_AF-A0A358XRF0-F1
#
_entry.id   AF-A0A358XRF0-F1
#
_cell.length_a   1.000
_cell.length_b   1.000
_cell.length_c   1.000
_cell.angle_alpha   90.00
_cell.angle_beta   90.00
_cell.angle_gamma   90.00
#
_symmetry.space_group_name_H-M   'P 1'
#
loop_
_entity.id
_entity.type
_entity.pdbx_description
1 polymer ?
#
loop_
_entity_poly.entity_id
_entity_poly.type
_entity_poly.pdbx_seq_one_letter_code
_entity_poly.pdbx_strand_id
1 'polypeptide(L)'
;MLLWQHNIGLPDCSFSKMPFFSYNSKRSFSYLRMSNIRFKVLKIAFRSEFVHPVKEGHRFPMLKYELIPLQLKHEGMADESNFFSPELASFESCCLVHDPVYVKQLFDLTLDTK
;
A
#
# COMPACT_ATOMS: atom_id res chain seq x y z
N MET A 1 26.39 31.90 0.46
CA MET A 1 26.09 32.95 1.45
C MET A 1 24.98 32.41 2.35
N LEU A 2 25.36 32.08 3.59
CA LEU A 2 24.56 31.79 4.80
C LEU A 2 23.55 30.61 4.72
N LEU A 3 23.85 29.39 5.20
CA LEU A 3 24.07 28.86 6.57
C LEU A 3 22.82 28.77 7.48
N TRP A 4 22.37 27.53 7.69
CA TRP A 4 21.99 26.88 8.96
C TRP A 4 21.69 25.41 8.59
N GLN A 5 22.55 24.39 8.75
CA GLN A 5 23.29 23.89 9.92
C GLN A 5 22.47 23.76 11.21
N HIS A 6 21.86 22.58 11.37
CA HIS A 6 21.76 21.79 12.61
C HIS A 6 21.46 20.34 12.17
N ASN A 7 22.45 19.51 11.84
CA ASN A 7 23.25 18.69 12.76
C ASN A 7 22.41 17.73 13.61
N ILE A 8 21.94 16.66 12.97
CA ILE A 8 21.64 15.37 13.59
C ILE A 8 22.30 14.32 12.70
N GLY A 9 23.36 13.71 13.24
CA GLY A 9 24.26 12.82 12.51
C GLY A 9 23.54 11.59 11.99
N LEU A 10 23.55 11.44 10.67
CA LEU A 10 23.41 10.15 10.01
C LEU A 10 24.83 9.78 9.53
N PRO A 11 25.42 8.68 9.99
CA PRO A 11 26.71 8.26 9.44
C PRO A 11 26.52 7.88 7.98
N ASP A 12 27.45 8.39 7.16
CA ASP A 12 27.62 8.07 5.75
C ASP A 12 27.66 6.55 5.54
N CYS A 13 26.55 5.98 5.07
CA CYS A 13 26.52 4.61 4.55
C CYS A 13 27.16 4.59 3.15
N SER A 14 28.47 4.83 3.12
CA SER A 14 29.30 4.49 1.98
C SER A 14 29.31 2.96 1.86
N PHE A 15 28.65 2.47 0.81
CA PHE A 15 28.56 1.08 0.42
C PHE A 15 29.95 0.58 -0.06
N SER A 16 30.92 0.45 0.86
CA SER A 16 32.19 -0.20 0.57
C SER A 16 32.88 -0.63 1.86
N LYS A 17 32.50 -1.82 2.34
CA LYS A 17 33.28 -2.80 3.14
C LYS A 17 32.30 -3.61 3.99
N MET A 18 31.58 -4.53 3.35
CA MET A 18 31.04 -5.68 4.07
C MET A 18 32.13 -6.76 4.12
N PRO A 19 32.42 -7.37 5.28
CA PRO A 19 33.40 -8.43 5.39
C PRO A 19 32.93 -9.65 4.60
N PHE A 20 33.89 -10.27 3.91
CA PHE A 20 33.73 -11.49 3.13
C PHE A 20 33.27 -12.63 4.05
N PHE A 21 31.96 -12.81 4.18
CA PHE A 21 31.40 -13.95 4.89
C PHE A 21 31.59 -15.18 3.99
N SER A 22 32.57 -16.01 4.33
CA SER A 22 32.83 -17.28 3.67
C SER A 22 31.55 -18.13 3.68
N TYR A 23 30.94 -18.26 2.50
CA TYR A 23 29.74 -19.05 2.27
C TYR A 23 30.11 -20.53 2.36
N ASN A 24 29.83 -21.15 3.51
CA ASN A 24 30.02 -22.58 3.68
C ASN A 24 28.90 -23.32 2.95
N SER A 25 29.23 -23.83 1.76
CA SER A 25 28.44 -24.76 0.98
C SER A 25 28.19 -26.03 1.79
N LYS A 26 26.98 -26.16 2.34
CA LYS A 26 26.25 -27.42 2.67
C LYS A 26 25.16 -27.11 3.72
N ARG A 27 24.13 -26.36 3.33
CA ARG A 27 22.81 -26.51 3.95
C ARG A 27 21.85 -26.93 2.87
N SER A 28 21.63 -28.25 2.80
CA SER A 28 20.46 -28.83 2.15
C SER A 28 19.22 -28.23 2.83
N PHE A 29 18.71 -27.15 2.27
CA PHE A 29 17.43 -26.59 2.65
C PHE A 29 16.37 -27.45 1.97
N SER A 30 16.12 -28.62 2.55
CA SER A 30 15.03 -29.47 2.12
C SER A 30 13.73 -28.71 2.38
N TYR A 31 13.12 -28.22 1.29
CA TYR A 31 11.77 -27.71 1.30
C TYR A 31 10.87 -28.86 1.74
N LEU A 32 10.55 -28.92 3.04
CA LEU A 32 9.41 -29.68 3.52
C LEU A 32 8.19 -29.08 2.82
N ARG A 33 7.71 -29.82 1.81
CA ARG A 33 6.44 -29.57 1.13
C ARG A 33 5.35 -29.65 2.18
N MET A 34 4.99 -28.49 2.75
CA MET A 34 3.86 -28.31 3.64
C MET A 34 2.61 -28.70 2.86
N SER A 35 2.24 -29.97 2.98
CA SER A 35 1.07 -30.54 2.33
C SER A 35 -0.14 -30.16 3.19
N ASN A 36 -1.10 -29.49 2.55
CA ASN A 36 -2.47 -29.25 3.01
C ASN A 36 -2.72 -28.05 3.95
N ILE A 37 -2.03 -26.94 3.76
CA ILE A 37 -2.68 -25.64 3.98
C ILE A 37 -3.37 -25.29 2.67
N ARG A 38 -4.72 -25.24 2.65
CA ARG A 38 -5.44 -24.56 1.57
C ARG A 38 -5.02 -23.10 1.63
N PHE A 39 -3.99 -22.72 0.88
CA PHE A 39 -3.63 -21.31 0.71
C PHE A 39 -4.84 -20.62 0.12
N LYS A 40 -5.55 -19.86 0.96
CA LYS A 40 -6.62 -19.00 0.50
C LYS A 40 -5.97 -17.99 -0.44
N VAL A 41 -6.42 -17.97 -1.69
CA VAL A 41 -5.94 -17.00 -2.68
C VAL A 41 -6.13 -15.60 -2.10
N LEU A 42 -5.04 -14.83 -2.02
CA LEU A 42 -5.07 -13.45 -1.57
C LEU A 42 -5.90 -12.64 -2.56
N LYS A 43 -6.99 -12.04 -2.09
CA LYS A 43 -7.86 -11.17 -2.89
C LYS A 43 -7.62 -9.72 -2.49
N ILE A 44 -7.21 -8.90 -3.44
CA ILE A 44 -6.82 -7.51 -3.24
C ILE A 44 -7.77 -6.63 -4.05
N ALA A 45 -8.55 -5.80 -3.36
CA ALA A 45 -9.39 -4.82 -4.03
C ALA A 45 -8.52 -3.65 -4.52
N PHE A 46 -8.45 -3.44 -5.83
CA PHE A 46 -7.69 -2.34 -6.41
C PHE A 46 -8.38 -1.78 -7.66
N ARG A 47 -8.33 -0.46 -7.79
CA ARG A 47 -8.86 0.32 -8.90
C ARG A 47 -7.95 1.52 -9.14
N SER A 48 -7.72 1.86 -10.40
CA SER A 48 -6.87 3.01 -10.77
C SER A 48 -7.46 4.33 -10.28
N GLU A 49 -8.78 4.40 -10.12
CA GLU A 49 -9.49 5.56 -9.58
C GLU A 49 -9.14 5.87 -8.11
N PHE A 50 -8.53 4.93 -7.39
CA PHE A 50 -8.00 5.19 -6.05
C PHE A 50 -6.74 6.07 -6.08
N VAL A 51 -6.07 6.18 -7.23
CA VAL A 51 -4.92 7.05 -7.44
C VAL A 51 -5.42 8.45 -7.84
N HIS A 52 -5.75 9.24 -6.84
CA HIS A 52 -6.18 10.63 -7.01
C HIS A 52 -4.99 11.61 -6.90
N PRO A 53 -4.78 12.52 -7.86
CA PRO A 53 -3.73 13.54 -7.76
C PRO A 53 -4.09 14.54 -6.65
N VAL A 54 -3.17 14.73 -5.71
CA VAL A 54 -3.29 15.74 -4.66
C VAL A 54 -2.24 16.82 -4.84
N LYS A 55 -2.54 18.01 -4.31
CA LYS A 55 -1.58 19.14 -4.31
C LYS A 55 -0.33 18.77 -3.50
N GLU A 56 0.77 19.41 -3.86
CA GLU A 56 2.03 19.27 -3.12
C GLU A 56 1.85 19.70 -1.65
N GLY A 57 2.47 18.96 -0.72
CA GLY A 57 2.32 19.18 0.72
C GLY A 57 1.03 18.64 1.35
N HIS A 58 0.18 17.94 0.58
CA HIS A 58 -1.01 17.30 1.13
C HIS A 58 -0.64 16.22 2.17
N ARG A 59 -1.31 16.23 3.32
CA ARG A 59 -1.02 15.30 4.44
C ARG A 59 -1.37 13.85 4.13
N PHE A 60 -2.30 13.63 3.20
CA PHE A 60 -2.71 12.28 2.83
C PHE A 60 -1.72 11.70 1.81
N PRO A 61 -1.10 10.54 2.11
CA PRO A 61 -0.08 9.94 1.26
C PRO A 61 -0.72 9.20 0.08
N MET A 62 -1.20 9.94 -0.92
CA MET A 62 -1.84 9.35 -2.11
C MET A 62 -0.94 8.37 -2.86
N LEU A 63 0.37 8.64 -2.88
CA LEU A 63 1.37 7.84 -3.57
C LEU A 63 1.33 6.34 -3.18
N LYS A 64 0.89 6.01 -1.95
CA LYS A 64 0.82 4.62 -1.50
C LYS A 64 -0.14 3.76 -2.32
N TYR A 65 -1.22 4.34 -2.86
CA TYR A 65 -2.22 3.60 -3.63
C TYR A 65 -1.65 3.12 -4.97
N GLU A 66 -0.67 3.82 -5.51
CA GLU A 66 0.08 3.41 -6.70
C GLU A 66 1.21 2.44 -6.34
N LEU A 67 2.01 2.78 -5.32
CA LEU A 67 3.24 2.03 -5.00
C LEU A 67 2.99 0.65 -4.39
N ILE A 68 1.96 0.48 -3.54
CA ILE A 68 1.73 -0.81 -2.87
C ILE A 68 1.40 -1.93 -3.87
N PRO A 69 0.43 -1.76 -4.81
CA PRO A 69 0.18 -2.78 -5.84
C PRO A 69 1.40 -3.08 -6.71
N LEU A 70 2.18 -2.06 -7.07
CA LEU A 70 3.40 -2.22 -7.86
C LEU A 70 4.45 -3.04 -7.10
N GLN A 71 4.67 -2.73 -5.82
CA GLN A 71 5.63 -3.42 -4.98
C GLN A 71 5.24 -4.90 -4.78
N LEU A 72 3.95 -5.18 -4.55
CA LEU A 72 3.45 -6.55 -4.40
C LEU A 72 3.69 -7.40 -5.65
N LYS A 73 3.52 -6.80 -6.83
CA LYS A 73 3.83 -7.45 -8.11
C LYS A 73 5.32 -7.64 -8.31
N HIS A 74 6.12 -6.63 -7.98
CA HIS A 74 7.58 -6.68 -8.10
C HIS A 74 8.22 -7.73 -7.19
N GLU A 75 7.71 -7.89 -5.96
CA GLU A 75 8.18 -8.90 -4.99
C GLU A 75 7.67 -10.32 -5.30
N GLY A 76 6.78 -10.48 -6.28
CA GLY A 76 6.15 -11.76 -6.60
C GLY A 76 5.16 -12.25 -5.53
N MET A 77 4.68 -11.36 -4.66
CA MET A 77 3.71 -11.67 -3.60
C MET A 77 2.27 -11.67 -4.11
N ALA A 78 2.00 -10.96 -5.21
CA ALA A 78 0.72 -10.95 -5.89
C ALA A 78 0.93 -10.90 -7.41
N ASP A 79 0.06 -11.60 -8.14
CA ASP A 79 -0.08 -11.49 -9.59
C ASP A 79 -1.41 -10.81 -9.96
N GLU A 80 -1.66 -10.59 -11.25
CA GLU A 80 -2.88 -9.94 -11.73
C GLU A 80 -4.18 -10.67 -11.33
N SER A 81 -4.13 -11.98 -11.04
CA SER A 81 -5.30 -12.76 -10.61
C SER A 81 -5.69 -12.52 -9.14
N ASN A 82 -4.76 -11.98 -8.34
CA ASN A 82 -5.03 -11.58 -6.96
C ASN A 82 -5.84 -10.28 -6.89
N PHE A 83 -5.73 -9.41 -7.90
CA PHE A 83 -6.41 -8.13 -7.92
C PHE A 83 -7.84 -8.26 -8.47
N PHE A 84 -8.77 -7.53 -7.86
CA PHE A 84 -10.14 -7.42 -8.36
C PHE A 84 -10.65 -5.99 -8.17
N SER A 85 -11.61 -5.60 -9.02
CA SER A 85 -12.29 -4.31 -8.94
C SER A 85 -13.52 -4.43 -8.03
N PRO A 86 -13.59 -3.73 -6.89
CA PRO A 86 -14.79 -3.74 -6.06
C PRO A 86 -15.93 -2.96 -6.72
N GLU A 87 -17.15 -3.38 -6.43
CA GLU A 87 -18.37 -2.67 -6.82
C GLU A 87 -18.62 -1.44 -5.93
N LEU A 88 -19.41 -0.50 -6.43
CA LEU A 88 -19.83 0.67 -5.66
C LEU A 88 -20.75 0.24 -4.52
N ALA A 89 -20.61 0.87 -3.36
CA ALA A 89 -21.51 0.65 -2.24
C ALA A 89 -22.92 1.18 -2.59
N SER A 90 -23.95 0.40 -2.22
CA SER A 90 -25.34 0.83 -2.35
C SER A 90 -25.68 1.93 -1.34
N PHE A 91 -26.70 2.74 -1.64
CA PHE A 91 -27.18 3.79 -0.75
C PHE A 91 -27.62 3.21 0.61
N GLU A 92 -28.32 2.08 0.58
CA GLU A 92 -28.78 1.35 1.76
C GLU A 92 -27.60 0.91 2.63
N SER A 93 -26.52 0.42 2.00
CA SER A 93 -25.30 0.01 2.72
C SER A 93 -24.62 1.19 3.42
N CYS A 94 -24.57 2.35 2.76
CA CYS A 94 -24.06 3.58 3.39
C CYS A 94 -24.92 4.02 4.58
N CYS A 95 -26.25 3.89 4.46
CA CYS A 95 -27.20 4.27 5.52
C CYS A 95 -27.21 3.33 6.74
N LEU A 96 -26.55 2.16 6.67
CA LEU A 96 -26.39 1.29 7.85
C LEU A 96 -25.51 1.92 8.94
N VAL A 97 -24.59 2.81 8.55
CA VAL A 97 -23.60 3.43 9.45
C VAL A 97 -23.76 4.95 9.51
N HIS A 98 -24.28 5.57 8.45
CA HIS A 98 -24.42 7.02 8.32
C HIS A 98 -25.89 7.47 8.33
N ASP A 99 -26.13 8.72 8.75
CA ASP A 99 -27.46 9.34 8.67
C ASP A 99 -27.92 9.40 7.20
N PRO A 100 -29.13 8.90 6.85
CA PRO A 100 -29.62 8.90 5.48
C PRO A 100 -29.72 10.30 4.84
N VAL A 101 -30.02 11.34 5.63
CA VAL A 101 -30.08 12.73 5.15
C VAL A 101 -28.68 13.18 4.75
N TYR A 102 -27.67 12.88 5.56
CA TYR A 102 -26.28 13.19 5.24
C TYR A 102 -25.81 12.46 3.97
N VAL A 103 -26.09 11.15 3.85
CA VAL A 103 -25.73 10.38 2.66
C VAL A 103 -26.40 10.98 1.42
N LYS A 104 -27.69 11.31 1.50
CA LYS A 104 -28.40 11.96 0.39
C LYS A 104 -27.77 13.30 0.00
N GLN A 105 -27.46 14.16 0.96
CA GLN A 105 -26.82 15.45 0.71
C GLN A 105 -25.43 15.29 0.08
N LEU A 106 -24.66 14.27 0.50
CA LEU A 106 -23.36 13.95 -0.09
C LEU A 106 -23.49 13.53 -1.56
N PHE A 107 -24.46 12.66 -1.89
CA PHE A 107 -24.72 12.23 -3.27
C PHE A 107 -25.23 13.37 -4.15
N ASP A 108 -26.10 14.22 -3.60
CA ASP A 108 -26.66 15.39 -4.30
C ASP A 108 -25.67 16.58 -4.36
N LEU A 109 -24.49 16.46 -3.74
CA LEU A 109 -23.48 17.52 -3.61
C LEU A 109 -24.06 18.80 -2.97
N THR A 110 -24.98 18.66 -2.02
CA THR A 110 -25.66 19.75 -1.29
C THR A 110 -25.22 19.88 0.17
N LEU A 111 -24.08 19.27 0.51
CA LEU A 111 -23.49 19.40 1.84
C LEU A 111 -23.16 20.86 2.14
N ASP A 112 -23.52 21.29 3.35
CA ASP A 112 -23.19 22.62 3.83
C ASP A 112 -21.66 22.77 3.96
N THR A 113 -21.13 23.90 3.48
CA THR A 113 -19.72 24.24 3.61
C THR A 113 -19.48 24.74 5.02
N LYS A 114 -19.41 23.82 5.98
CA LYS A 114 -19.06 24.18 7.35
C LYS A 114 -17.60 24.55 7.49
#